data_AF-A0A9E2ATX8-F1
#
_entry.id   AF-A0A9E2ATX8-F1
#
_cell.length_a   1.000
_cell.length_b   1.000
_cell.length_c   1.000
_cell.angle_alpha   90.00
_cell.angle_beta   90.00
_cell.angle_gamma   90.00
#
_symmetry.space_group_name_H-M   'P 1'
#
loop_
_entity.id
_entity.type
_entity.pdbx_description
1 polymer ?
#
loop_
_entity_poly.entity_id
_entity_poly.type
_entity_poly.pdbx_seq_one_letter_code
_entity_poly.pdbx_strand_id
1 'polypeptide(L)'
;MRIKLIIILSLLSIQFVLAQNGLAVPIKKTVTIAEYFHFIDSLIVQYDSLYTSQISEHHIVRNNPWIIDSLANTDYYRMTERDSFVYDQKKLIILRVNDTIIIPDHDRVVELDSTFKHTHIDVNIPEFKLRIFQDNQLIEEFPIRVGQNKKRYLAMSGRLTDLKTKTGNGEIIRHNRNPIYFNPVNGERFYVTRRDDDRVTLMPQIPWMETRINGVKNGQMIHPTTNPETLEKAYSNGCIGTRESDAWIIYYYAPIGTSIQIRYDIDVAGENGNRVKLPDVYGNKSQL
;
A
#
# COMPACT_ATOMS: atom_id res chain seq x y z
N MET A 1 58.36 7.86 29.70
CA MET A 1 57.59 9.03 30.17
C MET A 1 56.15 8.84 29.74
N ARG A 2 55.25 8.63 30.70
CA ARG A 2 53.82 8.35 30.48
C ARG A 2 53.04 9.66 30.42
N ILE A 3 52.19 9.84 29.42
CA ILE A 3 51.07 10.78 29.51
C ILE A 3 49.80 9.99 29.15
N LYS A 4 49.03 9.65 30.18
CA LYS A 4 47.65 9.18 30.05
C LYS A 4 46.79 10.43 29.91
N LEU A 5 46.11 10.59 28.77
CA LEU A 5 44.99 11.52 28.66
C LEU A 5 43.71 10.72 28.93
N ILE A 6 43.15 10.88 30.12
CA ILE A 6 41.84 10.36 30.51
C ILE A 6 40.83 11.43 30.09
N ILE A 7 40.01 11.15 29.08
CA ILE A 7 38.81 11.94 28.78
C ILE A 7 37.63 11.24 29.46
N ILE A 8 37.06 11.91 30.45
CA ILE A 8 35.80 11.54 31.09
C ILE A 8 34.68 12.11 30.23
N LEU A 9 33.91 11.26 29.55
CA LEU A 9 32.64 11.62 28.91
C LEU A 9 31.51 10.96 29.71
N SER A 10 30.71 11.80 30.33
CA SER A 10 29.56 11.45 31.17
C SER A 10 28.43 10.83 30.34
N LEU A 11 27.75 9.85 30.96
CA LEU A 11 26.73 8.99 30.37
C LEU A 11 25.44 9.72 29.92
N LEU A 12 25.16 9.59 28.63
CA LEU A 12 23.84 9.23 28.10
C LEU A 12 24.13 8.29 26.92
N SER A 13 24.47 7.04 27.24
CA SER A 13 24.82 6.01 26.28
C SER A 13 23.56 5.60 25.51
N ILE A 14 23.30 6.26 24.39
CA ILE A 14 22.48 5.67 23.34
C ILE A 14 23.37 4.60 22.71
N GLN A 15 23.10 3.33 23.03
CA GLN A 15 23.76 2.20 22.38
C GLN A 15 23.23 2.12 20.95
N PHE A 16 23.93 2.77 20.04
CA PHE A 16 23.78 2.56 18.62
C PHE A 16 24.68 1.40 18.21
N VAL A 17 24.13 0.44 17.48
CA VAL A 17 24.90 -0.62 16.83
C VAL A 17 24.86 -0.32 15.34
N LEU A 18 26.04 -0.25 14.71
CA LEU A 18 26.13 -0.25 13.25
C LEU A 18 25.59 -1.60 12.77
N ALA A 19 24.47 -1.57 12.04
CA ALA A 19 23.95 -2.75 11.35
C ALA A 19 24.48 -2.76 9.92
N GLN A 20 24.42 -3.91 9.24
CA GLN A 20 24.55 -3.89 7.78
C GLN A 20 23.48 -2.96 7.21
N ASN A 21 23.89 -2.04 6.35
CA ASN A 21 23.02 -1.10 5.63
C ASN A 21 22.33 -0.04 6.50
N GLY A 22 22.89 0.32 7.67
CA GLY A 22 22.45 1.52 8.39
C GLY A 22 22.56 1.50 9.91
N LEU A 23 21.79 2.40 10.53
CA LEU A 23 21.76 2.61 11.98
C LEU A 23 20.61 1.85 12.64
N ALA A 24 20.92 0.95 13.58
CA ALA A 24 19.91 0.26 14.36
C ALA A 24 19.32 1.17 15.46
N VAL A 25 17.99 1.34 15.43
CA VAL A 25 17.23 2.18 16.38
C VAL A 25 16.21 1.30 17.12
N PRO A 26 16.37 1.11 18.45
CA PRO A 26 15.41 0.33 19.23
C PRO A 26 14.12 1.12 19.48
N ILE A 27 12.98 0.45 19.37
CA ILE A 27 11.67 0.98 19.69
C ILE A 27 11.52 1.06 21.21
N LYS A 28 11.34 2.28 21.73
CA LYS A 28 11.22 2.54 23.17
C LYS A 28 9.80 2.44 23.72
N LYS A 29 8.80 2.56 22.84
CA LYS A 29 7.38 2.51 23.17
C LYS A 29 6.65 1.74 22.08
N THR A 30 5.73 0.87 22.49
CA THR A 30 4.79 0.22 21.58
C THR A 30 4.07 1.24 20.70
N VAL A 31 3.93 0.92 19.40
CA VAL A 31 3.26 1.75 18.39
C VAL A 31 2.06 1.00 17.82
N THR A 32 0.90 1.64 17.88
CA THR A 32 -0.35 1.14 17.30
C THR A 32 -0.58 1.61 15.86
N ILE A 33 -1.59 1.09 15.17
CA ILE A 33 -1.88 1.48 13.76
C ILE A 33 -2.21 2.97 13.71
N ALA A 34 -2.97 3.46 14.70
CA ALA A 34 -3.31 4.87 14.82
C ALA A 34 -2.06 5.77 14.91
N GLU A 35 -1.03 5.31 15.61
CA GLU A 35 0.20 6.08 15.86
C GLU A 35 1.25 5.89 14.75
N TYR A 36 1.12 4.85 13.94
CA TYR A 36 2.17 4.34 13.06
C TYR A 36 2.77 5.40 12.12
N PHE A 37 1.96 6.12 11.34
CA PHE A 37 2.48 7.10 10.40
C PHE A 37 3.16 8.28 11.11
N HIS A 38 2.58 8.77 12.21
CA HIS A 38 3.21 9.82 13.02
C HIS A 38 4.53 9.36 13.62
N PHE A 39 4.62 8.10 14.03
CA PHE A 39 5.86 7.52 14.52
C PHE A 39 6.93 7.46 13.41
N ILE A 40 6.60 6.96 12.22
CA ILE A 40 7.56 6.93 11.10
C ILE A 40 7.98 8.34 10.68
N ASP A 41 7.05 9.29 10.61
CA ASP A 41 7.36 10.70 10.33
C ASP A 41 8.32 11.28 11.39
N SER A 42 8.17 10.91 12.66
CA SER A 42 9.10 11.32 13.71
C SER A 42 10.52 10.76 13.53
N LEU A 43 10.65 9.52 13.01
CA LEU A 43 11.94 8.94 12.67
C LEU A 43 12.58 9.69 11.50
N ILE A 44 11.80 9.98 10.46
CA ILE A 44 12.29 10.76 9.32
C ILE A 44 12.83 12.10 9.82
N VAL A 45 12.03 12.89 10.54
CA VAL A 45 12.46 14.21 11.06
C VAL A 45 13.73 14.11 11.92
N GLN A 46 13.84 13.07 12.75
CA GLN A 46 15.00 12.86 13.61
C GLN A 46 16.28 12.56 12.82
N TYR A 47 16.20 11.78 11.74
CA TYR A 47 17.36 11.25 11.02
C TYR A 47 17.59 11.89 9.63
N ASP A 48 16.68 12.74 9.14
CA ASP A 48 16.80 13.42 7.84
C ASP A 48 18.02 14.34 7.78
N SER A 49 18.38 14.97 8.91
CA SER A 49 19.57 15.85 8.99
C SER A 49 20.91 15.13 8.82
N LEU A 50 20.92 13.79 8.78
CA LEU A 50 22.13 12.99 8.60
C LEU A 50 22.50 12.78 7.13
N TYR A 51 21.64 13.15 6.17
CA TYR A 51 21.82 12.84 4.75
C TYR A 51 21.67 14.07 3.85
N THR A 52 22.39 14.06 2.72
CA THR A 52 22.25 15.07 1.66
C THR A 52 21.04 14.81 0.75
N SER A 53 20.50 13.58 0.78
CA SER A 53 19.29 13.15 0.07
C SER A 53 18.17 12.87 1.09
N GLN A 54 16.96 13.36 0.81
CA GLN A 54 15.83 13.26 1.74
C GLN A 54 15.36 11.81 1.89
N ILE A 55 15.42 11.28 3.11
CA ILE A 55 14.88 9.95 3.42
C ILE A 55 13.34 10.02 3.48
N SER A 56 12.66 8.96 3.02
CA SER A 56 11.20 8.87 3.08
C SER A 56 10.75 7.66 3.89
N GLU A 57 9.46 7.59 4.22
CA GLU A 57 8.89 6.41 4.89
C GLU A 57 9.13 5.13 4.07
N HIS A 58 9.13 5.23 2.74
CA HIS A 58 9.31 4.09 1.86
C HIS A 58 10.74 3.56 1.95
N HIS A 59 11.72 4.45 2.10
CA HIS A 59 13.11 4.05 2.36
C HIS A 59 13.24 3.28 3.68
N ILE A 60 12.69 3.84 4.77
CA ILE A 60 12.76 3.21 6.09
C ILE A 60 12.08 1.84 6.06
N VAL A 61 10.86 1.75 5.53
CA VAL A 61 10.07 0.52 5.57
C VAL A 61 10.58 -0.53 4.58
N ARG A 62 11.05 -0.15 3.38
CA ARG A 62 11.64 -1.10 2.43
C ARG A 62 13.02 -1.60 2.87
N ASN A 63 13.70 -0.88 3.75
CA ASN A 63 14.89 -1.40 4.44
C ASN A 63 14.56 -2.34 5.62
N ASN A 64 13.30 -2.37 6.06
CA ASN A 64 12.79 -3.17 7.18
C ASN A 64 11.52 -3.94 6.74
N PRO A 65 11.62 -4.89 5.79
CA PRO A 65 10.46 -5.50 5.14
C PRO A 65 9.50 -6.19 6.12
N TRP A 66 10.00 -6.66 7.27
CA TRP A 66 9.18 -7.23 8.34
C TRP A 66 8.08 -6.27 8.84
N ILE A 67 8.24 -4.94 8.69
CA ILE A 67 7.20 -3.96 9.02
C ILE A 67 6.00 -4.11 8.09
N ILE A 68 6.24 -4.37 6.80
CA ILE A 68 5.17 -4.62 5.81
C ILE A 68 4.40 -5.88 6.22
N ASP A 69 5.09 -6.94 6.63
CA ASP A 69 4.47 -8.16 7.12
C ASP A 69 3.61 -7.90 8.36
N SER A 70 4.11 -7.14 9.32
CA SER A 70 3.36 -6.75 10.52
C SER A 70 2.08 -5.97 10.17
N LEU A 71 2.16 -5.03 9.23
CA LEU A 71 1.00 -4.27 8.76
C LEU A 71 0.00 -5.14 7.99
N ALA A 72 0.47 -5.98 7.07
CA ALA A 72 -0.37 -6.90 6.32
C ALA A 72 -1.07 -7.91 7.25
N ASN A 73 -0.43 -8.31 8.35
CA ASN A 73 -1.03 -9.15 9.38
C ASN A 73 -2.11 -8.46 10.21
N THR A 74 -2.39 -7.17 10.01
CA THR A 74 -3.54 -6.47 10.62
C THR A 74 -4.85 -6.64 9.84
N ASP A 75 -4.82 -7.33 8.70
CA ASP A 75 -6.00 -7.69 7.91
C ASP A 75 -7.01 -8.47 8.75
N TYR A 76 -8.28 -8.01 8.73
CA TYR A 76 -9.36 -8.60 9.51
C TYR A 76 -9.51 -10.12 9.31
N TYR A 77 -9.41 -10.62 8.08
CA TYR A 77 -9.66 -12.03 7.78
C TYR A 77 -8.46 -12.89 8.18
N ARG A 78 -7.23 -12.40 8.00
CA ARG A 78 -6.03 -13.08 8.55
C ARG A 78 -6.08 -13.19 10.07
N MET A 79 -6.59 -12.16 10.76
CA MET A 79 -6.77 -12.20 12.20
C MET A 79 -7.86 -13.18 12.62
N THR A 80 -8.95 -13.24 11.85
CA THR A 80 -10.06 -14.18 12.10
C THR A 80 -9.65 -15.63 11.90
N GLU A 81 -8.81 -15.93 10.90
CA GLU A 81 -8.19 -17.27 10.70
C GLU A 81 -7.32 -17.72 11.89
N ARG A 82 -6.88 -16.77 12.73
CA ARG A 82 -6.13 -17.00 13.97
C ARG A 82 -7.02 -16.88 15.21
N ASP A 83 -8.32 -17.05 15.05
CA ASP A 83 -9.34 -16.94 16.10
C ASP A 83 -9.38 -15.58 16.82
N SER A 84 -8.92 -14.51 16.16
CA SER A 84 -8.87 -13.16 16.72
C SER A 84 -9.82 -12.22 16.00
N PHE A 85 -10.96 -11.94 16.63
CA PHE A 85 -11.86 -10.88 16.16
C PHE A 85 -11.29 -9.49 16.45
N VAL A 86 -11.20 -8.64 15.43
CA VAL A 86 -10.69 -7.27 15.52
C VAL A 86 -11.81 -6.27 15.24
N TYR A 87 -12.40 -5.72 16.29
CA TYR A 87 -13.43 -4.67 16.16
C TYR A 87 -12.84 -3.33 15.66
N ASP A 88 -11.65 -2.98 16.16
CA ASP A 88 -10.96 -1.72 15.84
C ASP A 88 -9.49 -2.00 15.47
N GLN A 89 -9.22 -2.04 14.18
CA GLN A 89 -7.88 -2.30 13.63
C GLN A 89 -6.87 -1.24 14.05
N LYS A 90 -7.31 -0.01 14.37
CA LYS A 90 -6.41 1.10 14.74
C LYS A 90 -5.69 0.86 16.07
N LYS A 91 -6.24 -0.02 16.93
CA LYS A 91 -5.66 -0.38 18.23
C LYS A 91 -4.65 -1.51 18.17
N LEU A 92 -4.54 -2.20 17.02
CA LEU A 92 -3.54 -3.25 16.86
C LEU A 92 -2.13 -2.67 16.98
N ILE A 93 -1.21 -3.48 17.50
CA ILE A 93 0.21 -3.15 17.70
C ILE A 93 1.01 -3.62 16.49
N ILE A 94 1.92 -2.77 15.99
CA ILE A 94 2.74 -3.03 14.80
C ILE A 94 4.21 -3.07 15.19
N LEU A 95 4.60 -2.17 16.09
CA LEU A 95 5.96 -2.11 16.63
C LEU A 95 5.88 -2.27 18.14
N ARG A 96 6.66 -3.21 18.68
CA ARG A 96 6.76 -3.53 20.10
C ARG A 96 8.02 -2.91 20.69
N VAL A 97 8.03 -2.74 22.01
CA VAL A 97 9.26 -2.36 22.72
C VAL A 97 10.35 -3.38 22.42
N ASN A 98 11.57 -2.89 22.14
CA ASN A 98 12.76 -3.65 21.73
C ASN A 98 12.76 -4.19 20.30
N ASP A 99 11.69 -4.00 19.51
CA ASP A 99 11.83 -4.12 18.06
C ASP A 99 12.92 -3.14 17.59
N THR A 100 13.62 -3.48 16.51
CA THR A 100 14.71 -2.66 15.98
C THR A 100 14.40 -2.25 14.56
N ILE A 101 14.43 -0.95 14.29
CA ILE A 101 14.33 -0.38 12.94
C ILE A 101 15.72 0.03 12.48
N ILE A 102 16.12 -0.41 11.30
CA ILE A 102 17.38 -0.02 10.66
C ILE A 102 17.10 1.19 9.77
N ILE A 103 17.59 2.36 10.20
CA ILE A 103 17.55 3.57 9.36
C ILE A 103 18.61 3.41 8.26
N PRO A 104 18.23 3.38 6.98
CA PRO A 104 19.17 3.14 5.89
C PRO A 104 20.25 4.22 5.85
N ASP A 105 21.47 3.83 5.52
CA ASP A 105 22.55 4.76 5.18
C ASP A 105 22.38 5.34 3.77
N HIS A 106 23.27 6.25 3.39
CA HIS A 106 23.22 6.93 2.10
C HIS A 106 23.28 5.94 0.92
N ASP A 107 24.21 4.99 0.95
CA ASP A 107 24.40 4.04 -0.15
C ASP A 107 23.17 3.15 -0.32
N ARG A 108 22.57 2.74 0.80
CA ARG A 108 21.31 2.00 0.80
C ARG A 108 20.13 2.82 0.29
N VAL A 109 20.06 4.11 0.62
CA VAL A 109 19.04 5.03 0.07
C VAL A 109 19.17 5.12 -1.45
N VAL A 110 20.39 5.28 -1.98
CA VAL A 110 20.64 5.32 -3.44
C VAL A 110 20.22 4.02 -4.13
N GLU A 111 20.49 2.87 -3.50
CA GLU A 111 20.06 1.57 -4.02
C GLU A 111 18.52 1.42 -4.03
N LEU A 112 17.85 1.88 -2.98
CA LEU A 112 16.39 1.88 -2.88
C LEU A 112 15.76 2.85 -3.89
N ASP A 113 16.31 4.04 -4.10
CA ASP A 113 15.87 4.97 -5.14
C ASP A 113 15.97 4.34 -6.53
N SER A 114 17.06 3.61 -6.81
CA SER A 114 17.18 2.83 -8.04
C SER A 114 16.09 1.77 -8.13
N THR A 115 15.86 1.01 -7.05
CA THR A 115 14.79 0.00 -6.99
C THR A 115 13.42 0.60 -7.27
N PHE A 116 13.10 1.76 -6.68
CA PHE A 116 11.81 2.43 -6.86
C PHE A 116 11.60 2.90 -8.30
N LYS A 117 12.64 3.40 -8.96
CA LYS A 117 12.58 3.82 -10.38
C LYS A 117 12.28 2.66 -11.34
N HIS A 118 12.74 1.46 -11.01
CA HIS A 118 12.51 0.26 -11.81
C HIS A 118 11.26 -0.52 -11.37
N THR A 119 10.58 -0.08 -10.32
CA THR A 119 9.34 -0.70 -9.84
C THR A 119 8.12 -0.12 -10.59
N HIS A 120 7.24 -0.98 -11.09
CA HIS A 120 6.00 -0.56 -11.75
C HIS A 120 4.83 -1.49 -11.45
N ILE A 121 3.62 -0.98 -11.65
CA ILE A 121 2.36 -1.70 -11.45
C ILE A 121 1.74 -2.06 -12.81
N ASP A 122 1.37 -3.32 -12.99
CA ASP A 122 0.49 -3.79 -14.08
C ASP A 122 -0.88 -4.15 -13.51
N VAL A 123 -1.94 -3.74 -14.20
CA VAL A 123 -3.31 -4.13 -13.87
C VAL A 123 -3.98 -4.63 -15.13
N ASN A 124 -4.39 -5.89 -15.13
CA ASN A 124 -5.20 -6.44 -16.21
C ASN A 124 -6.65 -6.60 -15.77
N ILE A 125 -7.54 -5.76 -16.30
CA ILE A 125 -8.94 -5.69 -15.85
C ILE A 125 -9.69 -7.01 -16.04
N PRO A 126 -9.68 -7.66 -17.23
CA PRO A 126 -10.35 -8.95 -17.44
C PRO A 126 -9.84 -10.09 -16.56
N GLU A 127 -8.57 -10.01 -16.14
CA GLU A 127 -7.94 -11.02 -15.28
C GLU A 127 -8.20 -10.77 -13.80
N PHE A 128 -8.67 -9.57 -13.44
CA PHE A 128 -8.81 -9.11 -12.06
C PHE A 128 -7.52 -9.23 -11.25
N LYS A 129 -6.38 -8.90 -11.88
CA LYS A 129 -5.07 -8.96 -11.23
C LYS A 129 -4.36 -7.63 -11.26
N LEU A 130 -3.72 -7.33 -10.14
CA LEU A 130 -2.70 -6.28 -10.01
C LEU A 130 -1.36 -6.98 -9.74
N ARG A 131 -0.32 -6.56 -10.44
CA ARG A 131 1.03 -7.08 -10.31
C ARG A 131 2.00 -5.97 -10.03
N ILE A 132 3.03 -6.28 -9.27
CA ILE A 132 4.17 -5.41 -9.04
C ILE A 132 5.38 -6.06 -9.69
N PHE A 133 6.01 -5.31 -10.57
CA PHE A 133 7.23 -5.71 -11.24
C PHE A 133 8.39 -4.83 -10.80
N GLN A 134 9.57 -5.42 -10.72
CA GLN A 134 10.84 -4.70 -10.72
C GLN A 134 11.56 -5.08 -12.01
N ASP A 135 11.79 -4.10 -12.88
CA ASP A 135 12.16 -4.35 -14.28
C ASP A 135 11.16 -5.35 -14.90
N ASN A 136 11.63 -6.50 -15.39
CA ASN A 136 10.77 -7.54 -15.96
C ASN A 136 10.45 -8.67 -14.98
N GLN A 137 10.92 -8.59 -13.73
CA GLN A 137 10.70 -9.61 -12.73
C GLN A 137 9.39 -9.34 -11.98
N LEU A 138 8.49 -10.33 -11.98
CA LEU A 138 7.30 -10.30 -11.14
C LEU A 138 7.72 -10.44 -9.67
N ILE A 139 7.35 -9.45 -8.87
CA ILE A 139 7.64 -9.41 -7.43
C ILE A 139 6.44 -9.87 -6.63
N GLU A 140 5.25 -9.34 -6.95
CA GLU A 140 3.99 -9.69 -6.27
C GLU A 140 2.82 -9.72 -7.25
N GLU A 141 1.82 -10.56 -6.98
CA GLU A 141 0.56 -10.65 -7.72
C GLU A 141 -0.62 -10.69 -6.74
N PHE A 142 -1.64 -9.87 -6.97
CA PHE A 142 -2.79 -9.71 -6.09
C PHE A 142 -4.12 -9.84 -6.84
N PRO A 143 -5.11 -10.55 -6.25
CA PRO A 143 -6.48 -10.49 -6.74
C PRO A 143 -7.07 -9.11 -6.44
N ILE A 144 -7.78 -8.54 -7.41
CA ILE A 144 -8.42 -7.24 -7.27
C ILE A 144 -9.89 -7.28 -7.66
N ARG A 145 -10.64 -6.25 -7.26
CA ARG A 145 -11.93 -5.90 -7.87
C ARG A 145 -11.77 -4.63 -8.69
N VAL A 146 -12.56 -4.54 -9.74
CA VAL A 146 -12.55 -3.40 -10.67
C VAL A 146 -13.93 -2.77 -10.75
N GLY A 147 -14.02 -1.66 -11.45
CA GLY A 147 -15.23 -0.89 -11.68
C GLY A 147 -16.30 -1.67 -12.44
N GLN A 148 -17.57 -1.42 -12.12
CA GLN A 148 -18.72 -2.06 -12.78
C GLN A 148 -18.94 -1.56 -14.22
N ASN A 149 -19.45 -2.43 -15.09
CA ASN A 149 -19.94 -2.05 -16.42
C ASN A 149 -21.31 -1.36 -16.36
N LYS A 150 -21.37 -0.18 -15.75
CA LYS A 150 -22.61 0.63 -15.75
C LYS A 150 -22.31 2.10 -15.54
N LYS A 151 -23.29 2.94 -15.89
CA LYS A 151 -23.31 4.35 -15.51
C LYS A 151 -24.16 4.54 -14.26
N ARG A 152 -23.72 5.38 -13.33
CA ARG A 152 -24.47 5.72 -12.12
C ARG A 152 -24.21 7.17 -11.72
N TYR A 153 -25.24 7.85 -11.21
CA TYR A 153 -25.05 9.14 -10.55
C TYR A 153 -24.29 8.94 -9.24
N LEU A 154 -23.21 9.70 -9.04
CA LEU A 154 -22.43 9.69 -7.80
C LEU A 154 -22.53 11.08 -7.17
N ALA A 155 -23.19 11.18 -6.00
CA ALA A 155 -23.36 12.45 -5.28
C ALA A 155 -22.02 13.14 -5.00
N MET A 156 -20.97 12.38 -4.70
CA MET A 156 -19.62 12.92 -4.48
C MET A 156 -19.03 13.66 -5.69
N SER A 157 -19.46 13.32 -6.90
CA SER A 157 -19.00 13.98 -8.13
C SER A 157 -20.04 14.92 -8.75
N GLY A 158 -21.27 14.92 -8.23
CA GLY A 158 -22.39 15.69 -8.78
C GLY A 158 -22.80 15.32 -10.21
N ARG A 159 -22.41 14.14 -10.74
CA ARG A 159 -22.65 13.77 -12.14
C ARG A 159 -22.89 12.28 -12.36
N LEU A 160 -23.50 11.97 -13.51
CA LEU A 160 -23.55 10.62 -14.07
C LEU A 160 -22.14 10.18 -14.46
N THR A 161 -21.66 9.11 -13.85
CA THR A 161 -20.29 8.61 -14.02
C THR A 161 -20.32 7.20 -14.60
N ASP A 162 -19.45 6.96 -15.58
CA ASP A 162 -19.14 5.61 -16.06
C ASP A 162 -18.22 4.92 -15.05
N LEU A 163 -18.74 3.86 -14.42
CA LEU A 163 -18.08 3.15 -13.33
C LEU A 163 -17.03 2.15 -13.82
N LYS A 164 -16.79 1.98 -15.13
CA LYS A 164 -15.66 1.16 -15.62
C LYS A 164 -14.34 1.74 -15.11
N THR A 165 -13.45 0.88 -14.65
CA THR A 165 -12.05 1.24 -14.37
C THR A 165 -11.41 1.74 -15.67
N LYS A 166 -10.74 2.88 -15.59
CA LYS A 166 -10.12 3.54 -16.74
C LYS A 166 -8.78 2.86 -17.05
N THR A 167 -8.63 2.46 -18.31
CA THR A 167 -7.40 1.89 -18.87
C THR A 167 -6.43 2.99 -19.29
N GLY A 168 -5.16 2.62 -19.44
CA GLY A 168 -4.11 3.50 -19.93
C GLY A 168 -2.84 3.43 -19.08
N ASN A 169 -1.89 4.30 -19.40
CA ASN A 169 -0.64 4.44 -18.68
C ASN A 169 -0.73 5.63 -17.71
N GLY A 170 -0.03 5.55 -16.59
CA GLY A 170 -0.13 6.54 -15.54
C GLY A 170 0.91 6.39 -14.45
N GLU A 171 0.64 7.05 -13.32
CA GLU A 171 1.49 7.00 -12.13
C GLU A 171 0.66 7.14 -10.84
N ILE A 172 1.25 6.73 -9.72
CA ILE A 172 0.77 7.07 -8.38
C ILE A 172 1.11 8.53 -8.07
N ILE A 173 0.11 9.32 -7.71
CA ILE A 173 0.28 10.79 -7.57
C ILE A 173 0.07 11.31 -6.16
N ARG A 174 -0.57 10.52 -5.30
CA ARG A 174 -0.85 10.90 -3.93
C ARG A 174 -1.11 9.67 -3.09
N HIS A 175 -0.64 9.73 -1.85
CA HIS A 175 -1.01 8.81 -0.80
C HIS A 175 -1.99 9.46 0.17
N ASN A 176 -3.00 8.72 0.58
CA ASN A 176 -3.90 9.10 1.66
C ASN A 176 -3.72 8.12 2.82
N ARG A 177 -2.79 8.45 3.74
CA ARG A 177 -2.47 7.65 4.93
C ARG A 177 -3.63 7.52 5.93
N ASN A 178 -4.52 8.51 5.95
CA ASN A 178 -5.64 8.61 6.89
C ASN A 178 -6.96 8.79 6.15
N PRO A 179 -7.45 7.75 5.44
CA PRO A 179 -8.64 7.87 4.62
C PRO A 179 -9.90 8.18 5.46
N ILE A 180 -10.75 9.02 4.88
CA ILE A 180 -12.09 9.29 5.39
C ILE A 180 -13.07 8.61 4.44
N TYR A 181 -14.01 7.85 5.01
CA TYR A 181 -14.90 6.98 4.26
C TYR A 181 -16.23 7.67 3.99
N PHE A 182 -16.55 7.83 2.71
CA PHE A 182 -17.80 8.36 2.21
C PHE A 182 -18.44 7.37 1.26
N ASN A 183 -19.76 7.20 1.33
CA ASN A 183 -20.48 6.44 0.34
C ASN A 183 -20.60 7.32 -0.93
N PRO A 184 -20.02 6.93 -2.07
CA PRO A 184 -19.98 7.78 -3.25
C PRO A 184 -21.35 8.02 -3.88
N VAL A 185 -22.35 7.19 -3.55
CA VAL A 185 -23.70 7.27 -4.10
C VAL A 185 -24.50 8.40 -3.46
N ASN A 186 -24.49 8.48 -2.13
CA ASN A 186 -25.28 9.47 -1.38
C ASN A 186 -24.42 10.56 -0.71
N GLY A 187 -23.09 10.42 -0.69
CA GLY A 187 -22.15 11.37 -0.10
C GLY A 187 -22.06 11.28 1.42
N GLU A 188 -22.74 10.32 2.06
CA GLU A 188 -22.75 10.20 3.51
C GLU A 188 -21.44 9.61 4.03
N ARG A 189 -20.92 10.22 5.09
CA ARG A 189 -19.76 9.72 5.80
C ARG A 189 -20.16 8.50 6.64
N PHE A 190 -19.32 7.47 6.65
CA PHE A 190 -19.51 6.31 7.51
C PHE A 190 -18.24 5.97 8.29
N TYR A 191 -18.42 5.28 9.42
CA TYR A 191 -17.34 4.96 10.38
C TYR A 191 -17.21 3.46 10.67
N VAL A 192 -18.21 2.69 10.25
CA VAL A 192 -18.30 1.24 10.44
C VAL A 192 -18.54 0.54 9.10
N THR A 193 -18.19 -0.73 9.04
CA THR A 193 -18.50 -1.62 7.91
C THR A 193 -19.11 -2.92 8.42
N ARG A 194 -19.93 -3.55 7.58
CA ARG A 194 -20.35 -4.94 7.76
C ARG A 194 -19.41 -5.81 6.92
N ARG A 195 -18.73 -6.74 7.59
CA ARG A 195 -17.81 -7.73 7.00
C ARG A 195 -18.61 -8.84 6.30
N ASP A 196 -17.92 -9.68 5.55
CA ASP A 196 -18.52 -10.81 4.81
C ASP A 196 -19.06 -11.88 5.76
N ASP A 197 -18.54 -11.98 6.98
CA ASP A 197 -19.05 -12.82 8.07
C ASP A 197 -20.16 -12.17 8.92
N ASP A 198 -20.82 -11.14 8.35
CA ASP A 198 -21.87 -10.33 8.96
C ASP A 198 -21.50 -9.53 10.22
N ARG A 199 -20.25 -9.62 10.70
CA ARG A 199 -19.79 -8.82 11.84
C ARG A 199 -19.60 -7.37 11.47
N VAL A 200 -19.76 -6.49 12.46
CA VAL A 200 -19.57 -5.05 12.29
C VAL A 200 -18.27 -4.63 12.95
N THR A 201 -17.42 -3.91 12.21
CA THR A 201 -16.16 -3.34 12.71
C THR A 201 -16.10 -1.85 12.41
N LEU A 202 -15.19 -1.12 13.06
CA LEU A 202 -14.82 0.22 12.61
C LEU A 202 -14.10 0.15 11.25
N MET A 203 -14.13 1.25 10.50
CA MET A 203 -13.35 1.38 9.28
C MET A 203 -11.85 1.39 9.58
N PRO A 204 -11.06 0.55 8.89
CA PRO A 204 -9.63 0.43 9.16
C PRO A 204 -8.87 1.68 8.70
N GLN A 205 -7.68 1.88 9.24
CA GLN A 205 -6.72 2.86 8.72
C GLN A 205 -5.70 2.12 7.87
N ILE A 206 -5.88 2.23 6.55
CA ILE A 206 -5.00 1.62 5.55
C ILE A 206 -4.89 2.62 4.40
N PRO A 207 -3.67 2.92 3.92
CA PRO A 207 -3.46 3.99 2.96
C PRO A 207 -4.16 3.72 1.62
N TRP A 208 -4.64 4.79 0.99
CA TRP A 208 -5.12 4.76 -0.39
C TRP A 208 -4.11 5.42 -1.32
N MET A 209 -4.05 4.95 -2.56
CA MET A 209 -3.19 5.52 -3.59
C MET A 209 -4.05 6.12 -4.70
N GLU A 210 -3.90 7.42 -4.94
CA GLU A 210 -4.54 8.09 -6.05
C GLU A 210 -3.71 7.95 -7.32
N THR A 211 -4.39 7.65 -8.43
CA THR A 211 -3.74 7.47 -9.73
C THR A 211 -4.05 8.63 -10.68
N ARG A 212 -3.10 8.91 -11.58
CA ARG A 212 -3.34 9.74 -12.76
C ARG A 212 -3.15 8.86 -13.99
N ILE A 213 -4.22 8.63 -14.73
CA ILE A 213 -4.22 7.75 -15.91
C ILE A 213 -4.43 8.60 -17.16
N ASN A 214 -3.57 8.40 -18.17
CA ASN A 214 -3.54 9.18 -19.41
C ASN A 214 -3.49 10.71 -19.16
N GLY A 215 -2.73 11.13 -18.15
CA GLY A 215 -2.62 12.54 -17.74
C GLY A 215 -3.81 13.10 -16.96
N VAL A 216 -4.86 12.31 -16.71
CA VAL A 216 -6.10 12.77 -16.06
C VAL A 216 -6.24 12.23 -14.65
N LYS A 217 -6.55 13.12 -13.70
CA LYS A 217 -6.96 12.75 -12.33
C LYS A 217 -8.46 12.43 -12.34
N ASN A 218 -8.78 11.17 -12.56
CA ASN A 218 -10.17 10.71 -12.74
C ASN A 218 -10.86 10.30 -11.42
N GLY A 219 -10.16 10.39 -10.28
CA GLY A 219 -10.65 9.94 -8.97
C GLY A 219 -10.55 8.42 -8.75
N GLN A 220 -9.94 7.68 -9.68
CA GLN A 220 -9.63 6.26 -9.54
C GLN A 220 -8.46 6.08 -8.58
N MET A 221 -8.70 5.26 -7.56
CA MET A 221 -7.73 4.95 -6.52
C MET A 221 -7.48 3.44 -6.47
N ILE A 222 -6.32 3.05 -5.95
CA ILE A 222 -6.08 1.71 -5.41
C ILE A 222 -6.30 1.79 -3.91
N HIS A 223 -7.21 0.98 -3.39
CA HIS A 223 -7.59 1.01 -1.98
C HIS A 223 -8.12 -0.35 -1.51
N PRO A 224 -8.12 -0.65 -0.21
CA PRO A 224 -8.64 -1.92 0.28
C PRO A 224 -10.17 -2.00 0.17
N THR A 225 -10.67 -3.23 0.15
CA THR A 225 -12.06 -3.58 0.45
C THR A 225 -12.15 -4.24 1.81
N THR A 226 -13.21 -3.92 2.56
CA THR A 226 -13.55 -4.62 3.81
C THR A 226 -14.30 -5.94 3.55
N ASN A 227 -14.60 -6.22 2.28
CA ASN A 227 -15.41 -7.34 1.79
C ASN A 227 -14.66 -8.09 0.67
N PRO A 228 -13.67 -8.95 1.00
CA PRO A 228 -12.89 -9.74 0.04
C PRO A 228 -13.73 -10.63 -0.87
N GLU A 229 -14.95 -11.02 -0.50
CA GLU A 229 -15.87 -11.74 -1.42
C GLU A 229 -16.16 -10.96 -2.71
N THR A 230 -15.90 -9.66 -2.72
CA THR A 230 -16.08 -8.80 -3.90
C THR A 230 -14.86 -8.75 -4.83
N LEU A 231 -13.74 -9.37 -4.45
CA LEU A 231 -12.55 -9.52 -5.30
C LEU A 231 -12.85 -10.42 -6.50
N GLU A 232 -12.02 -10.32 -7.54
CA GLU A 232 -12.17 -11.07 -8.79
C GLU A 232 -13.48 -10.78 -9.53
N LYS A 233 -14.04 -9.59 -9.28
CA LYS A 233 -15.34 -9.15 -9.81
C LYS A 233 -15.28 -7.68 -10.25
N ALA A 234 -16.09 -7.36 -11.25
CA ALA A 234 -16.47 -5.98 -11.54
C ALA A 234 -17.53 -5.52 -10.54
N TYR A 235 -17.08 -4.94 -9.42
CA TYR A 235 -17.93 -4.62 -8.27
C TYR A 235 -17.78 -3.18 -7.76
N SER A 236 -16.65 -2.53 -8.01
CA SER A 236 -16.39 -1.19 -7.48
C SER A 236 -17.15 -0.08 -8.24
N ASN A 237 -17.12 1.15 -7.72
CA ASN A 237 -17.63 2.33 -8.42
C ASN A 237 -16.57 3.00 -9.33
N GLY A 238 -15.57 2.26 -9.80
CA GLY A 238 -14.53 2.73 -10.73
C GLY A 238 -13.10 2.58 -10.22
N CYS A 239 -12.91 2.41 -8.92
CA CYS A 239 -11.60 2.18 -8.30
C CYS A 239 -11.10 0.74 -8.46
N ILE A 240 -9.83 0.52 -8.14
CA ILE A 240 -9.22 -0.80 -8.00
C ILE A 240 -9.22 -1.16 -6.52
N GLY A 241 -9.95 -2.22 -6.15
CA GLY A 241 -10.05 -2.67 -4.77
C GLY A 241 -9.19 -3.90 -4.49
N THR A 242 -8.49 -3.93 -3.37
CA THR A 242 -7.57 -5.02 -2.96
C THR A 242 -7.99 -5.61 -1.61
N ARG A 243 -7.36 -6.69 -1.13
CA ARG A 243 -7.46 -7.05 0.30
C ARG A 243 -6.84 -5.96 1.18
N GLU A 244 -7.18 -5.98 2.46
CA GLU A 244 -6.60 -5.06 3.45
C GLU A 244 -5.08 -5.27 3.58
N SER A 245 -4.66 -6.53 3.64
CA SER A 245 -3.25 -6.93 3.64
C SER A 245 -2.50 -6.48 2.39
N ASP A 246 -3.05 -6.77 1.21
CA ASP A 246 -2.44 -6.45 -0.08
C ASP A 246 -2.26 -4.93 -0.25
N ALA A 247 -3.20 -4.12 0.24
CA ALA A 247 -3.10 -2.66 0.17
C ALA A 247 -1.85 -2.12 0.88
N TRP A 248 -1.46 -2.71 2.03
CA TRP A 248 -0.23 -2.34 2.73
C TRP A 248 1.02 -2.68 1.92
N ILE A 249 1.03 -3.85 1.29
CA ILE A 249 2.15 -4.29 0.45
C ILE A 249 2.27 -3.34 -0.75
N ILE A 250 1.18 -3.15 -1.50
CA ILE A 250 1.17 -2.28 -2.68
C ILE A 250 1.60 -0.86 -2.32
N TYR A 251 1.13 -0.32 -1.19
CA TYR A 251 1.54 1.00 -0.71
C TYR A 251 3.06 1.14 -0.58
N TYR A 252 3.73 0.22 0.12
CA TYR A 252 5.18 0.30 0.31
C TYR A 252 6.01 -0.08 -0.91
N TYR A 253 5.40 -0.71 -1.90
CA TYR A 253 6.00 -0.92 -3.21
C TYR A 253 5.74 0.20 -4.22
N ALA A 254 4.83 1.13 -3.91
CA ALA A 254 4.40 2.16 -4.84
C ALA A 254 4.54 3.58 -4.25
N PRO A 255 5.80 4.06 -4.05
CA PRO A 255 6.04 5.47 -3.76
C PRO A 255 5.39 6.39 -4.80
N ILE A 256 5.22 7.67 -4.44
CA ILE A 256 4.72 8.68 -5.39
C ILE A 256 5.65 8.69 -6.63
N GLY A 257 5.06 8.65 -7.82
CA GLY A 257 5.76 8.54 -9.09
C GLY A 257 5.89 7.12 -9.63
N THR A 258 5.56 6.08 -8.87
CA THR A 258 5.54 4.70 -9.41
C THR A 258 4.60 4.61 -10.60
N SER A 259 5.12 4.14 -11.74
CA SER A 259 4.35 4.00 -12.97
C SER A 259 3.33 2.88 -12.85
N ILE A 260 2.16 3.07 -13.46
CA ILE A 260 1.09 2.09 -13.55
C ILE A 260 0.60 1.95 -14.98
N GLN A 261 0.43 0.71 -15.44
CA GLN A 261 -0.26 0.38 -16.67
C GLN A 261 -1.55 -0.36 -16.33
N ILE A 262 -2.67 0.10 -16.88
CA ILE A 262 -3.97 -0.53 -16.74
C ILE A 262 -4.45 -0.97 -18.12
N ARG A 263 -4.42 -2.27 -18.36
CA ARG A 263 -4.73 -2.88 -19.65
C ARG A 263 -6.04 -3.66 -19.62
N TYR A 264 -6.50 -4.02 -20.80
CA TYR A 264 -7.72 -4.80 -21.03
C TYR A 264 -7.40 -5.94 -21.99
N ASP A 265 -6.54 -6.83 -21.54
CA ASP A 265 -6.02 -7.90 -22.39
C ASP A 265 -6.81 -9.16 -22.10
N ILE A 266 -7.62 -9.57 -23.09
CA ILE A 266 -8.46 -10.76 -23.01
C ILE A 266 -7.65 -12.01 -23.40
N ASP A 267 -6.71 -11.88 -24.34
CA ASP A 267 -5.84 -12.98 -24.77
C ASP A 267 -4.51 -12.92 -24.01
N VAL A 268 -4.37 -13.74 -22.99
CA VAL A 268 -3.20 -13.78 -22.09
C VAL A 268 -2.42 -15.08 -22.25
N ALA A 269 -1.18 -15.13 -21.77
CA ALA A 269 -0.44 -16.39 -21.64
C ALA A 269 -0.95 -17.15 -20.41
N GLY A 270 -1.31 -18.42 -20.58
CA GLY A 270 -1.60 -19.34 -19.49
C GLY A 270 -0.33 -19.96 -18.91
N GLU A 271 -0.47 -20.71 -17.83
CA GLU A 271 0.64 -21.29 -17.05
C GLU A 271 1.61 -22.15 -17.88
N ASN A 272 1.10 -22.82 -18.92
CA ASN A 272 1.89 -23.69 -19.81
C ASN A 272 2.40 -22.97 -21.08
N GLY A 273 2.31 -21.63 -21.14
CA GLY A 273 2.66 -20.83 -22.31
C GLY A 273 1.62 -20.80 -23.42
N ASN A 274 0.54 -21.58 -23.31
CA ASN A 274 -0.60 -21.53 -24.24
C ASN A 274 -1.40 -20.25 -24.05
N ARG A 275 -1.96 -19.68 -25.14
CA ARG A 275 -2.88 -18.53 -25.03
C ARG A 275 -4.20 -18.96 -24.38
N VAL A 276 -4.63 -18.21 -23.37
CA VAL A 276 -5.93 -18.36 -22.69
C VAL A 276 -6.76 -17.12 -22.96
N LYS A 277 -8.03 -17.33 -23.32
CA LYS A 277 -8.99 -16.25 -23.56
C LYS A 277 -9.83 -16.02 -22.31
N LEU A 278 -9.68 -14.86 -21.70
CA LEU A 278 -10.42 -14.44 -20.52
C LEU A 278 -11.87 -14.03 -20.88
N PRO A 279 -12.80 -14.03 -19.92
CA PRO A 279 -14.11 -13.44 -20.13
C PRO A 279 -14.02 -11.93 -20.37
N ASP A 280 -14.84 -11.41 -21.28
CA ASP A 280 -15.02 -9.98 -21.46
C ASP A 280 -15.89 -9.40 -20.32
N VAL A 281 -15.23 -8.93 -19.27
CA VAL A 281 -15.85 -8.41 -18.03
C VAL A 281 -16.80 -7.24 -18.29
N TYR A 282 -16.55 -6.45 -19.34
CA TYR A 282 -17.38 -5.31 -19.74
C TYR A 282 -18.28 -5.59 -20.94
N GLY A 283 -18.31 -6.82 -21.44
CA GLY A 283 -19.21 -7.26 -22.52
C GLY A 283 -19.22 -6.32 -23.72
N ASN A 284 -18.08 -5.72 -24.05
CA ASN A 284 -17.93 -4.87 -25.22
C ASN A 284 -18.08 -5.75 -26.48
N LYS A 285 -19.30 -5.86 -26.99
CA LYS A 285 -19.64 -6.56 -28.25
C LYS A 285 -19.02 -5.96 -29.53
N SER A 286 -17.97 -5.15 -29.44
CA SER A 286 -17.42 -4.43 -30.58
C SER A 286 -15.90 -4.37 -30.51
N GLN A 287 -15.26 -5.42 -31.02
CA GLN A 287 -14.02 -5.42 -31.80
C GLN A 287 -13.75 -6.88 -32.24
N LEU A 288 -14.64 -7.38 -33.09
CA LEU A 288 -14.35 -8.43 -34.07
C LEU A 288 -14.30 -7.75 -35.44
#